data_AF-A0A2R6QB55-F1
#
_entry.id   AF-A0A2R6QB55-F1
#
_cell.length_a   1.000
_cell.length_b   1.000
_cell.length_c   1.000
_cell.angle_alpha   90.00
_cell.angle_beta   90.00
_cell.angle_gamma   90.00
#
_symmetry.space_group_name_H-M   'P 1'
#
loop_
_entity.id
_entity.type
_entity.pdbx_description
1 polymer ?
#
loop_
_entity_poly.entity_id
_entity_poly.type
_entity_poly.pdbx_seq_one_letter_code
_entity_poly.pdbx_strand_id
1 'polypeptide(L)'
;MKEVYNISYLLGFFLAMGGMLFCGKWWRLPWKLDLHDLAQHNRIEHDNSLVHEDADGNIYAPTRVNHTLLLRLLKDTDRDAFTLRDFVHARMRRANEVRKPLDILHKEIAHGETSLTMRVFGVKVDPTSVPSPAKLYDNSVAQHPYVVPRTFIEQWFGEDRLPDGWKKPSREIGFLQAISMSKMIANEIFRLDWVGRGA
;
A
#
# COMPACT_ATOMS: atom_id res chain seq x y z
N MET A 1 10.77 -11.15 6.39
CA MET A 1 9.30 -10.90 6.41
C MET A 1 8.63 -11.46 7.66
N LYS A 2 8.72 -12.76 7.97
CA LYS A 2 8.11 -13.36 9.17
C LYS A 2 8.62 -12.80 10.50
N GLU A 3 9.95 -12.72 10.66
CA GLU A 3 10.55 -12.29 11.93
C GLU A 3 10.27 -10.84 12.28
N VAL A 4 10.32 -9.94 11.29
CA VAL A 4 10.10 -8.51 11.52
C VAL A 4 8.61 -8.16 11.46
N TYR A 5 7.93 -8.46 10.34
CA TYR A 5 6.55 -7.99 10.08
C TYR A 5 5.44 -8.97 10.45
N ASN A 6 5.78 -10.16 10.94
CA ASN A 6 4.82 -11.25 11.17
C ASN A 6 4.02 -11.66 9.92
N ILE A 7 4.60 -11.49 8.73
CA ILE A 7 4.03 -11.99 7.48
C ILE A 7 4.23 -13.51 7.45
N SER A 8 3.18 -14.27 7.17
CA SER A 8 3.23 -15.74 7.15
C SER A 8 4.25 -16.25 6.14
N TYR A 9 4.82 -17.43 6.39
CA TYR A 9 5.76 -18.05 5.45
C TYR A 9 5.14 -18.24 4.06
N LEU A 10 3.85 -18.60 4.00
CA LEU A 10 3.15 -18.78 2.73
C LEU A 10 3.05 -17.47 1.94
N LEU A 11 2.62 -16.38 2.58
CA LEU A 11 2.54 -15.08 1.92
C LEU A 11 3.93 -14.57 1.54
N GLY A 12 4.90 -14.68 2.46
CA GLY A 12 6.29 -14.30 2.19
C GLY A 12 6.92 -15.09 1.04
N PHE A 13 6.62 -16.39 0.93
CA PHE A 13 7.05 -17.22 -0.18
C PHE A 13 6.48 -16.70 -1.50
N PHE A 14 5.18 -16.45 -1.59
CA PHE A 14 4.58 -15.95 -2.84
C PHE A 14 5.11 -14.57 -3.24
N LEU A 15 5.35 -13.66 -2.29
CA LEU A 15 5.95 -12.35 -2.58
C LEU A 15 7.39 -12.49 -3.10
N ALA A 16 8.22 -13.28 -2.42
CA ALA A 16 9.61 -13.48 -2.83
C ALA A 16 9.71 -14.21 -4.17
N MET A 17 8.92 -15.26 -4.37
CA MET A 17 8.91 -16.06 -5.58
C MET A 17 8.33 -15.27 -6.76
N GLY A 18 7.32 -14.42 -6.53
CA GLY A 18 6.85 -13.43 -7.51
C GLY A 18 7.96 -12.50 -7.97
N GLY A 19 8.71 -11.90 -7.04
CA GLY A 19 9.89 -11.09 -7.36
C GLY A 19 10.91 -11.85 -8.20
N MET A 20 11.23 -13.08 -7.81
CA MET A 20 12.18 -13.94 -8.54
C MET A 20 11.71 -14.26 -9.97
N LEU A 21 10.42 -14.56 -10.18
CA LEU A 21 9.90 -14.91 -11.51
C LEU A 21 9.76 -13.71 -12.44
N PHE A 22 9.29 -12.57 -11.92
CA PHE A 22 8.96 -11.42 -12.76
C PHE A 22 10.15 -10.48 -12.98
N CYS A 23 11.09 -10.44 -12.03
CA CYS A 23 12.22 -9.51 -12.03
C CYS A 23 13.58 -10.21 -11.96
N GLY A 24 13.64 -11.51 -11.62
CA GLY A 24 14.90 -12.21 -11.40
C GLY A 24 15.61 -12.63 -12.69
N LYS A 25 16.93 -12.84 -12.56
CA LYS A 25 17.82 -13.30 -13.65
C LYS A 25 17.88 -14.83 -13.67
N TRP A 26 16.78 -15.47 -14.09
CA TRP A 26 16.59 -16.93 -14.09
C TRP A 26 17.56 -17.69 -15.02
N TRP A 27 18.14 -17.01 -16.01
CA TRP A 27 19.16 -17.57 -16.91
C TRP A 27 20.57 -17.65 -16.29
N ARG A 28 20.77 -17.11 -15.07
CA ARG A 28 22.04 -17.21 -14.34
C ARG A 28 21.87 -18.13 -13.14
N LEU A 29 22.82 -19.05 -12.94
CA LEU A 29 22.91 -19.87 -11.74
C LEU A 29 24.04 -19.33 -10.83
N PRO A 30 23.80 -19.15 -9.52
CA PRO A 30 22.51 -19.29 -8.84
C PRO A 30 21.52 -18.19 -9.29
N TRP A 31 20.22 -18.50 -9.24
CA TRP A 31 19.19 -17.51 -9.52
C TRP A 31 19.36 -16.32 -8.58
N LYS A 32 19.38 -15.12 -9.17
CA LYS A 32 19.63 -13.88 -8.44
C LYS A 32 18.54 -12.88 -8.72
N LEU A 33 18.09 -12.21 -7.66
CA LEU A 33 17.25 -11.04 -7.69
C LEU A 33 17.96 -9.97 -6.87
N ASP A 34 18.36 -8.88 -7.52
CA ASP A 34 18.85 -7.69 -6.85
C ASP A 34 17.66 -6.76 -6.55
N LEU A 35 17.73 -5.96 -5.48
CA LEU A 35 16.64 -5.02 -5.15
C LEU A 35 16.35 -4.03 -6.29
N HIS A 36 17.37 -3.64 -7.05
CA HIS A 36 17.19 -2.80 -8.24
C HIS A 36 16.36 -3.49 -9.34
N ASP A 37 16.43 -4.81 -9.46
CA ASP A 37 15.68 -5.54 -10.48
C ASP A 37 14.15 -5.44 -10.23
N LEU A 38 13.73 -5.27 -8.97
CA LEU A 38 12.32 -5.05 -8.61
C LEU A 38 11.75 -3.76 -9.20
N ALA A 39 12.60 -2.79 -9.56
CA ALA A 39 12.19 -1.51 -10.16
C ALA A 39 11.93 -1.61 -11.67
N GLN A 40 12.08 -2.80 -12.27
CA GLN A 40 11.81 -2.98 -13.69
C GLN A 40 10.33 -2.74 -13.99
N HIS A 41 10.07 -1.76 -14.84
CA HIS A 41 8.73 -1.28 -15.14
C HIS A 41 7.86 -2.31 -15.88
N ASN A 42 6.56 -2.32 -15.57
CA ASN A 42 5.55 -3.28 -16.08
C ASN A 42 5.85 -4.76 -15.72
N ARG A 43 6.54 -4.99 -14.60
CA ARG A 43 6.71 -6.32 -14.01
C ARG A 43 5.91 -6.42 -12.73
N ILE A 44 6.52 -5.92 -11.65
CA ILE A 44 5.86 -5.70 -10.36
C ILE A 44 5.74 -4.21 -10.13
N GLU A 45 6.83 -3.48 -10.38
CA GLU A 45 6.82 -2.01 -10.43
C GLU A 45 5.81 -1.51 -11.47
N HIS A 46 5.07 -0.48 -11.08
CA HIS A 46 4.05 0.15 -11.87
C HIS A 46 3.94 1.66 -11.59
N ASP A 47 3.47 2.39 -12.60
CA ASP A 47 3.09 3.80 -12.50
C ASP A 47 1.99 4.01 -11.43
N ASN A 48 1.70 5.24 -11.04
CA ASN A 48 0.73 5.57 -9.99
C ASN A 48 1.12 5.03 -8.59
N SER A 49 2.41 4.84 -8.35
CA SER A 49 2.94 4.57 -7.02
C SER A 49 2.60 5.73 -6.06
N LEU A 50 2.42 5.43 -4.77
CA LEU A 50 2.03 6.43 -3.77
C LEU A 50 3.09 7.51 -3.56
N VAL A 51 4.36 7.10 -3.52
CA VAL A 51 5.50 7.97 -3.15
C VAL A 51 6.69 7.88 -4.12
N HIS A 52 6.55 7.12 -5.20
CA HIS A 52 7.57 7.00 -6.25
C HIS A 52 7.05 7.62 -7.55
N GLU A 53 7.98 8.18 -8.32
CA GLU A 53 7.69 8.65 -9.68
C GLU A 53 7.43 7.48 -10.61
N ASP A 54 6.69 7.76 -11.68
CA ASP A 54 6.43 6.80 -12.75
C ASP A 54 7.71 6.55 -13.57
N ALA A 55 7.73 5.48 -14.36
CA ALA A 55 8.92 5.14 -15.13
C ALA A 55 9.20 6.11 -16.29
N ASP A 56 8.19 6.86 -16.77
CA ASP A 56 8.28 7.81 -17.88
C ASP A 56 8.98 7.24 -19.13
N GLY A 57 8.60 6.01 -19.49
CA GLY A 57 9.17 5.29 -20.65
C GLY A 57 10.52 4.60 -20.40
N ASN A 58 11.10 4.74 -19.21
CA ASN A 58 12.33 4.04 -18.84
C ASN A 58 12.08 2.56 -18.51
N ILE A 59 13.12 1.74 -18.66
CA ILE A 59 13.08 0.30 -18.31
C ILE A 59 12.92 0.10 -16.80
N TYR A 60 13.54 0.98 -16.01
CA TYR A 60 13.49 0.96 -14.56
C TYR A 60 12.88 2.27 -14.06
N ALA A 61 11.93 2.18 -13.14
CA ALA A 61 11.36 3.36 -12.51
C ALA A 61 12.31 3.94 -11.45
N PRO A 62 12.18 5.24 -11.12
CA PRO A 62 12.90 5.85 -10.02
C PRO A 62 12.59 5.17 -8.67
N THR A 63 13.62 4.66 -8.00
CA THR A 63 13.46 3.95 -6.71
C THR A 63 13.61 4.84 -5.49
N ARG A 64 13.95 6.12 -5.67
CA ARG A 64 14.06 7.06 -4.57
C ARG A 64 12.68 7.63 -4.27
N VAL A 65 12.36 7.72 -2.99
CA VAL A 65 11.13 8.36 -2.52
C VAL A 65 11.08 9.79 -3.04
N ASN A 66 10.01 10.12 -3.76
CA ASN A 66 9.72 11.48 -4.15
C ASN A 66 9.06 12.18 -2.95
N HIS A 67 9.82 13.08 -2.30
CA HIS A 67 9.33 13.81 -1.13
C HIS A 67 8.10 14.69 -1.43
N THR A 68 7.91 15.16 -2.66
CA THR A 68 6.69 15.87 -3.04
C THR A 68 5.48 14.93 -3.02
N LEU A 69 5.62 13.72 -3.54
CA LEU A 69 4.55 12.72 -3.50
C LEU A 69 4.27 12.24 -2.07
N LEU A 70 5.31 12.04 -1.25
CA LEU A 70 5.15 11.74 0.18
C LEU A 70 4.38 12.86 0.91
N LEU A 71 4.78 14.13 0.72
CA LEU A 71 4.07 15.27 1.32
C LEU A 71 2.62 15.37 0.85
N ARG A 72 2.33 15.00 -0.41
CA ARG A 72 0.94 14.92 -0.91
C ARG A 72 0.17 13.78 -0.23
N LEU A 73 0.75 12.60 -0.11
CA LEU A 73 0.15 11.49 0.63
C LEU A 73 -0.17 11.92 2.06
N LEU A 74 0.78 12.52 2.77
CA LEU A 74 0.59 13.05 4.13
C LEU A 74 -0.55 14.09 4.22
N LYS A 75 -0.86 14.80 3.13
CA LYS A 75 -1.98 15.75 3.05
C LYS A 75 -3.33 15.12 2.69
N ASP A 76 -3.37 13.82 2.33
CA ASP A 76 -4.63 13.12 2.07
C ASP A 76 -5.42 12.84 3.38
N THR A 77 -4.89 13.23 4.54
CA THR A 77 -5.60 13.26 5.83
C THR A 77 -5.22 14.51 6.63
N ASP A 78 -6.22 15.16 7.22
CA ASP A 78 -6.03 16.24 8.22
C ASP A 78 -5.89 15.71 9.65
N ARG A 79 -5.92 14.38 9.81
CA ARG A 79 -5.84 13.69 11.11
C ARG A 79 -4.41 13.20 11.37
N ASP A 80 -4.18 12.77 12.61
CA ASP A 80 -2.93 12.13 13.02
C ASP A 80 -2.80 10.66 12.56
N ALA A 81 -3.78 10.15 11.80
CA ALA A 81 -3.76 8.79 11.27
C ALA A 81 -4.54 8.66 9.96
N PHE A 82 -4.13 7.68 9.16
CA PHE A 82 -4.74 7.24 7.92
C PHE A 82 -5.72 6.11 8.16
N THR A 83 -6.93 6.27 7.64
CA THR A 83 -7.91 5.20 7.48
C THR A 83 -7.70 4.46 6.16
N LEU A 84 -8.40 3.34 5.97
CA LEU A 84 -8.44 2.68 4.66
C LEU A 84 -8.93 3.61 3.55
N ARG A 85 -9.91 4.47 3.85
CA ARG A 85 -10.47 5.39 2.87
C ARG A 85 -9.49 6.48 2.46
N ASP A 86 -8.64 6.94 3.37
CA ASP A 86 -7.59 7.91 3.04
C ASP A 86 -6.59 7.32 2.02
N PHE A 87 -6.21 6.04 2.18
CA PHE A 87 -5.39 5.35 1.18
C PHE A 87 -6.11 5.14 -0.15
N VAL A 88 -7.42 4.85 -0.12
CA VAL A 88 -8.24 4.73 -1.33
C VAL A 88 -8.28 6.07 -2.07
N HIS A 89 -8.51 7.17 -1.37
CA HIS A 89 -8.47 8.53 -1.95
C HIS A 89 -7.09 8.85 -2.52
N ALA A 90 -6.01 8.52 -1.81
CA ALA A 90 -4.65 8.70 -2.30
C ALA A 90 -4.40 7.94 -3.61
N ARG A 91 -4.87 6.69 -3.71
CA ARG A 91 -4.77 5.88 -4.94
C ARG A 91 -5.60 6.46 -6.08
N MET A 92 -6.83 6.89 -5.81
CA MET A 92 -7.70 7.54 -6.80
C MET A 92 -7.08 8.86 -7.29
N ARG A 93 -6.51 9.67 -6.39
CA ARG A 93 -5.78 10.90 -6.72
C ARG A 93 -4.61 10.59 -7.65
N ARG A 94 -3.75 9.63 -7.32
CA ARG A 94 -2.62 9.24 -8.17
C ARG A 94 -3.08 8.79 -9.56
N ALA A 95 -4.09 7.93 -9.64
CA ALA A 95 -4.66 7.49 -10.92
C ALA A 95 -5.17 8.65 -11.78
N ASN A 96 -5.78 9.67 -11.16
CA ASN A 96 -6.30 10.86 -11.84
C ASN A 96 -5.19 11.83 -12.29
N GLU A 97 -4.08 11.92 -11.55
CA GLU A 97 -2.92 12.77 -11.88
C GLU A 97 -2.21 12.27 -13.14
N VAL A 98 -2.00 10.96 -13.27
CA VAL A 98 -1.25 10.36 -14.38
C VAL A 98 -2.11 10.15 -15.63
N ARG A 99 -3.45 10.04 -15.46
CA ARG A 99 -4.42 9.77 -16.54
C ARG A 99 -4.12 8.51 -17.36
N LYS A 100 -3.33 7.59 -16.81
CA LYS A 100 -3.01 6.29 -17.39
C LYS A 100 -3.54 5.21 -16.44
N PRO A 101 -4.63 4.51 -16.80
CA PRO A 101 -5.20 3.49 -15.94
C PRO A 101 -4.24 2.30 -15.84
N LEU A 102 -4.06 1.80 -14.62
CA LEU A 102 -3.40 0.52 -14.39
C LEU A 102 -4.23 -0.62 -15.01
N ASP A 103 -3.53 -1.62 -15.56
CA ASP A 103 -4.16 -2.87 -15.94
C ASP A 103 -4.61 -3.66 -14.69
N ILE A 104 -5.27 -4.81 -14.93
CA ILE A 104 -5.84 -5.62 -13.86
C ILE A 104 -4.76 -6.14 -12.91
N LEU A 105 -3.60 -6.56 -13.42
CA LEU A 105 -2.53 -7.11 -12.60
C LEU A 105 -1.94 -6.02 -11.69
N HIS A 106 -1.59 -4.87 -12.25
CA HIS A 106 -0.98 -3.78 -11.48
C HIS A 106 -1.97 -3.11 -10.53
N LYS A 107 -3.28 -3.14 -10.81
CA LYS A 107 -4.31 -2.78 -9.82
C LYS A 107 -4.28 -3.70 -8.61
N GLU A 108 -4.21 -5.01 -8.82
CA GLU A 108 -4.12 -5.97 -7.71
C GLU A 108 -2.83 -5.78 -6.89
N ILE A 109 -1.71 -5.46 -7.55
CA ILE A 109 -0.45 -5.13 -6.85
C ILE A 109 -0.62 -3.85 -6.02
N ALA A 110 -1.13 -2.77 -6.60
CA ALA A 110 -1.34 -1.50 -5.90
C ALA A 110 -2.28 -1.63 -4.69
N HIS A 111 -3.36 -2.40 -4.82
CA HIS A 111 -4.27 -2.71 -3.71
C HIS A 111 -3.59 -3.59 -2.66
N GLY A 112 -2.78 -4.56 -3.10
CA GLY A 112 -1.96 -5.42 -2.24
C GLY A 112 -0.97 -4.62 -1.38
N GLU A 113 -0.29 -3.63 -1.95
CA GLU A 113 0.61 -2.73 -1.21
C GLU A 113 -0.12 -1.92 -0.13
N THR A 114 -1.29 -1.37 -0.45
CA THR A 114 -2.13 -0.66 0.53
C THR A 114 -2.60 -1.63 1.61
N SER A 115 -3.00 -2.85 1.23
CA SER A 115 -3.41 -3.91 2.17
C SER A 115 -2.28 -4.29 3.13
N LEU A 116 -1.05 -4.49 2.62
CA LEU A 116 0.11 -4.77 3.45
C LEU A 116 0.45 -3.60 4.38
N THR A 117 0.38 -2.37 3.89
CA THR A 117 0.60 -1.16 4.72
C THR A 117 -0.37 -1.11 5.90
N MET A 118 -1.67 -1.27 5.63
CA MET A 118 -2.72 -1.29 6.66
C MET A 118 -2.52 -2.43 7.67
N ARG A 119 -2.08 -3.61 7.21
CA ARG A 119 -1.93 -4.77 8.08
C ARG A 119 -0.66 -4.75 8.92
N VAL A 120 0.42 -4.19 8.39
CA VAL A 120 1.71 -4.12 9.07
C VAL A 120 1.74 -2.96 10.06
N PHE A 121 1.18 -1.81 9.71
CA PHE A 121 1.28 -0.58 10.49
C PHE A 121 -0.04 -0.15 11.15
N GLY A 122 -1.14 -0.86 10.89
CA GLY A 122 -2.45 -0.56 11.44
C GLY A 122 -2.52 -0.79 12.95
N VAL A 123 -2.94 0.24 13.67
CA VAL A 123 -3.29 0.21 15.09
C VAL A 123 -4.80 0.10 15.21
N LYS A 124 -5.25 -0.87 16.02
CA LYS A 124 -6.67 -1.05 16.26
C LYS A 124 -7.21 0.14 17.07
N VAL A 125 -8.22 0.81 16.55
CA VAL A 125 -8.94 1.87 17.26
C VAL A 125 -10.18 1.23 17.89
N ASP A 126 -10.49 1.61 19.12
CA ASP A 126 -11.78 1.26 19.71
C ASP A 126 -12.85 2.23 19.19
N PRO A 127 -13.81 1.75 18.36
CA PRO A 127 -14.85 2.61 17.78
C PRO A 127 -15.73 3.28 18.84
N THR A 128 -15.78 2.73 20.06
CA THR A 128 -16.59 3.24 21.18
C THR A 128 -15.87 4.30 22.01
N SER A 129 -14.55 4.41 21.86
CA SER A 129 -13.71 5.33 22.66
C SER A 129 -13.62 6.75 22.10
N VAL A 130 -14.16 7.01 20.90
CA VAL A 130 -14.01 8.31 20.24
C VAL A 130 -15.30 9.13 20.36
N PRO A 131 -15.27 10.31 21.00
CA PRO A 131 -16.42 11.19 21.09
C PRO A 131 -16.70 11.79 19.70
N SER A 132 -17.81 11.38 19.10
CA SER A 132 -18.33 11.77 17.78
C SER A 132 -17.76 11.00 16.57
N PRO A 133 -18.49 9.99 16.08
CA PRO A 133 -18.22 9.31 14.81
C PRO A 133 -18.07 10.28 13.63
N ALA A 134 -18.73 11.44 13.65
CA ALA A 134 -18.85 12.31 12.48
C ALA A 134 -17.54 12.98 12.02
N LYS A 135 -16.48 13.05 12.83
CA LYS A 135 -15.20 13.71 12.46
C LYS A 135 -14.03 12.75 12.19
N LEU A 136 -14.16 11.47 12.58
CA LEU A 136 -13.13 10.43 12.40
C LEU A 136 -13.64 9.20 11.63
N TYR A 137 -14.96 9.02 11.53
CA TYR A 137 -15.61 7.82 11.04
C TYR A 137 -16.56 8.19 9.91
N ASP A 138 -16.11 8.01 8.67
CA ASP A 138 -17.07 7.42 7.75
C ASP A 138 -17.22 5.92 8.08
N ASN A 139 -18.21 5.29 7.45
CA ASN A 139 -18.53 3.88 7.66
C ASN A 139 -17.35 2.90 7.43
N SER A 140 -16.23 3.34 6.84
CA SER A 140 -15.02 2.52 6.64
C SER A 140 -14.37 2.09 7.94
N VAL A 141 -14.34 2.93 8.99
CA VAL A 141 -13.69 2.56 10.26
C VAL A 141 -14.56 1.58 11.06
N ALA A 142 -15.88 1.63 10.91
CA ALA A 142 -16.79 0.62 11.47
C ALA A 142 -16.58 -0.76 10.82
N GLN A 143 -16.25 -0.79 9.52
CA GLN A 143 -15.94 -2.01 8.78
C GLN A 143 -14.48 -2.45 8.95
N HIS A 144 -13.58 -1.50 9.21
CA HIS A 144 -12.15 -1.72 9.35
C HIS A 144 -11.57 -0.86 10.51
N PRO A 145 -11.57 -1.37 11.75
CA PRO A 145 -11.21 -0.59 12.94
C PRO A 145 -9.69 -0.48 13.12
N TYR A 146 -8.96 -0.27 12.03
CA TYR A 146 -7.51 -0.07 12.04
C TYR A 146 -7.19 1.23 11.30
N VAL A 147 -6.29 2.00 11.89
CA VAL A 147 -5.73 3.21 11.29
C VAL A 147 -4.22 3.13 11.35
N VAL A 148 -3.53 3.74 10.38
CA VAL A 148 -2.06 3.84 10.41
C VAL A 148 -1.67 5.23 10.87
N PRO A 149 -0.92 5.38 11.98
CA PRO A 149 -0.44 6.70 12.42
C PRO A 149 0.28 7.44 11.30
N ARG A 150 0.02 8.74 11.17
CA ARG A 150 0.64 9.60 10.15
C ARG A 150 2.17 9.57 10.23
N THR A 151 2.70 9.57 11.45
CA THR A 151 4.14 9.45 11.73
C THR A 151 4.71 8.12 11.24
N PHE A 152 3.93 7.03 11.26
CA PHE A 152 4.37 5.75 10.72
C PHE A 152 4.53 5.80 9.20
N ILE A 153 3.63 6.50 8.51
CA ILE A 153 3.73 6.71 7.06
C ILE A 153 4.96 7.55 6.73
N GLU A 154 5.16 8.66 7.45
CA GLU A 154 6.30 9.54 7.25
C GLU A 154 7.64 8.80 7.43
N GLN A 155 7.79 8.04 8.52
CA GLN A 155 9.04 7.34 8.83
C GLN A 155 9.26 6.11 7.94
N TRP A 156 8.22 5.31 7.71
CA TRP A 156 8.36 4.10 6.91
C TRP A 156 8.59 4.40 5.43
N PHE A 157 7.79 5.29 4.84
CA PHE A 157 7.95 5.65 3.43
C PHE A 157 9.04 6.70 3.20
N GLY A 158 9.32 7.59 4.14
CA GLY A 158 10.24 8.72 3.94
C GLY A 158 11.68 8.44 4.38
N GLU A 159 11.87 7.61 5.39
CA GLU A 159 13.17 7.36 6.02
C GLU A 159 13.65 5.92 5.85
N ASP A 160 12.87 5.07 5.16
CA ASP A 160 13.15 3.63 4.95
C ASP A 160 13.51 2.88 6.24
N ARG A 161 12.83 3.21 7.35
CA ARG A 161 13.05 2.59 8.67
C ARG A 161 11.75 2.23 9.38
N LEU A 162 11.84 1.28 10.30
CA LEU A 162 10.72 0.97 11.19
C LEU A 162 10.34 2.22 12.01
N PRO A 163 9.04 2.56 12.10
CA PRO A 163 8.61 3.74 12.83
C PRO A 163 8.86 3.66 14.33
N ASP A 164 9.02 4.81 14.96
CA ASP A 164 9.20 4.92 16.40
C ASP A 164 7.96 4.46 17.15
N GLY A 165 8.14 3.61 18.15
CA GLY A 165 7.04 3.02 18.92
C GLY A 165 6.21 1.99 18.16
N TRP A 166 6.55 1.67 16.90
CA TRP A 166 5.92 0.58 16.17
C TRP A 166 6.15 -0.76 16.88
N LYS A 167 5.09 -1.56 16.93
CA LYS A 167 5.13 -2.93 17.44
C LYS A 167 4.75 -3.88 16.32
N LYS A 168 5.53 -4.94 16.18
CA LYS A 168 5.22 -6.07 15.28
C LYS A 168 3.76 -6.51 15.45
N PRO A 169 3.02 -6.77 14.36
CA PRO A 169 1.65 -7.28 14.43
C PRO A 169 1.57 -8.53 15.32
N SER A 170 0.69 -8.51 16.32
CA SER A 170 0.52 -9.63 17.26
C SER A 170 -0.14 -10.85 16.59
N ARG A 171 -0.94 -10.61 15.55
CA ARG A 171 -1.52 -11.65 14.70
C ARG A 171 -0.72 -11.76 13.41
N GLU A 172 -0.53 -13.00 12.96
CA GLU A 172 0.16 -13.26 11.69
C GLU A 172 -0.64 -12.68 10.51
N ILE A 173 0.06 -12.02 9.59
CA ILE A 173 -0.50 -11.55 8.33
C ILE A 173 -0.42 -12.70 7.33
N GLY A 174 -1.55 -13.38 7.14
CA GLY A 174 -1.67 -14.48 6.20
C GLY A 174 -2.13 -14.06 4.80
N PHE A 175 -1.96 -14.99 3.86
CA PHE A 175 -2.24 -14.80 2.44
C PHE A 175 -3.71 -14.45 2.16
N LEU A 176 -4.65 -15.22 2.72
CA LEU A 176 -6.08 -15.01 2.51
C LEU A 176 -6.56 -13.67 3.07
N GLN A 177 -6.03 -13.26 4.23
CA GLN A 177 -6.38 -11.98 4.82
C GLN A 177 -5.86 -10.81 3.96
N ALA A 178 -4.64 -10.91 3.43
CA ALA A 178 -4.09 -9.91 2.52
C ALA A 178 -4.96 -9.75 1.25
N ILE A 179 -5.38 -10.86 0.63
CA ILE A 179 -6.28 -10.86 -0.53
C ILE A 179 -7.65 -10.27 -0.19
N SER A 180 -8.25 -10.68 0.93
CA SER A 180 -9.57 -10.18 1.35
C SER A 180 -9.58 -8.66 1.51
N MET A 181 -8.52 -8.06 2.06
CA MET A 181 -8.39 -6.62 2.18
C MET A 181 -8.10 -5.93 0.84
N SER A 182 -7.30 -6.54 -0.04
CA SER A 182 -7.12 -6.05 -1.42
C SER A 182 -8.47 -5.90 -2.14
N LYS A 183 -9.33 -6.92 -2.04
CA LYS A 183 -10.69 -6.88 -2.61
C LYS A 183 -11.57 -5.79 -1.99
N MET A 184 -11.43 -5.54 -0.68
CA MET A 184 -12.15 -4.46 -0.01
C MET A 184 -11.74 -3.08 -0.56
N ILE A 185 -10.44 -2.87 -0.77
CA ILE A 185 -9.90 -1.65 -1.40
C ILE A 185 -10.46 -1.46 -2.81
N ALA A 186 -10.43 -2.52 -3.63
CA ALA A 186 -10.98 -2.49 -4.98
C ALA A 186 -12.48 -2.11 -4.99
N ASN A 187 -13.27 -2.69 -4.08
CA ASN A 187 -14.69 -2.39 -3.94
C ASN A 187 -14.94 -0.95 -3.46
N GLU A 188 -14.12 -0.42 -2.57
CA GLU A 188 -14.22 0.97 -2.11
C GLU A 188 -13.93 1.96 -3.24
N ILE A 189 -12.85 1.73 -4.01
CA ILE A 189 -12.53 2.53 -5.20
C ILE A 189 -13.69 2.52 -6.18
N PHE A 190 -14.24 1.35 -6.50
CA PHE A 190 -15.37 1.24 -7.40
C PHE A 190 -16.59 2.01 -6.89
N ARG A 191 -16.92 1.90 -5.60
CA ARG A 191 -18.05 2.61 -4.99
C ARG A 191 -17.89 4.12 -5.09
N LEU A 192 -16.70 4.65 -4.74
CA LEU A 192 -16.44 6.08 -4.76
C LEU A 192 -16.40 6.64 -6.19
N ASP A 193 -15.80 5.93 -7.14
CA ASP A 193 -15.81 6.33 -8.56
C ASP A 193 -17.24 6.35 -9.12
N TRP A 194 -18.07 5.36 -8.78
CA TRP A 194 -19.47 5.32 -9.21
C TRP A 194 -20.28 6.50 -8.66
N VAL A 195 -20.15 6.82 -7.36
CA VAL A 195 -20.80 7.99 -6.76
C VAL A 195 -20.33 9.28 -7.40
N GLY A 196 -19.03 9.43 -7.67
CA GLY A 196 -18.46 10.61 -8.31
C GLY A 196 -18.92 10.85 -9.75
N ARG A 197 -19.31 9.80 -10.48
CA ARG A 197 -19.88 9.91 -11.84
C ARG A 197 -21.39 10.23 -11.86
N GLY A 198 -22.08 10.04 -10.74
CA GLY A 198 -23.52 10.26 -10.62
C GLY A 198 -23.91 11.59 -9.96
N ALA A 199 -22.92 12.42 -9.59
CA ALA A 199 -23.08 13.72 -8.93
C ALA A 199 -22.84 14.89 -9.90
#